data_AF-A0A812XBY4-F1
#
_entry.id   AF-A0A812XBY4-F1
#
_cell.length_a   1.000
_cell.length_b   1.000
_cell.length_c   1.000
_cell.angle_alpha   90.00
_cell.angle_beta   90.00
_cell.angle_gamma   90.00
#
_symmetry.space_group_name_H-M   'P 1'
#
loop_
_entity.id
_entity.type
_entity.pdbx_description
1 polymer ?
#
loop_
_entity_poly.entity_id
_entity_poly.type
_entity_poly.pdbx_seq_one_letter_code
_entity_poly.pdbx_strand_id
1 'polypeptide(L)'
;DPTRFRTWASNKKEDDKCLEHATAVSFNSYPAWYSEKQDLSAPRREWTASAAWAQRNFPDKPFFISETGAGGLYEWATNATDAYWTLKYQQEVIDADVDVALADSNVSGLTLWHFFDFKGNDEAQICGPCQYLPGVQPPTCGWYNMSGHCENRPGGLNHKGVLDPYRRKKPSFSAVAQKYGQQSTGHLYII
;
A
#
# COMPACT_ATOMS: atom_id res chain seq x y z
N ASP A 1 -11.51 -20.11 -17.47
CA ASP A 1 -10.57 -21.20 -17.16
C ASP A 1 -10.90 -21.73 -15.77
N PRO A 2 -11.39 -22.98 -15.64
CA PRO A 2 -11.82 -23.54 -14.36
C PRO A 2 -10.66 -23.95 -13.44
N THR A 3 -9.40 -23.92 -13.89
CA THR A 3 -8.25 -24.31 -13.06
C THR A 3 -7.61 -23.15 -12.29
N ARG A 4 -8.22 -21.95 -12.33
CA ARG A 4 -7.66 -20.72 -11.75
C ARG A 4 -8.69 -20.00 -10.89
N PHE A 5 -8.23 -19.38 -9.80
CA PHE A 5 -9.08 -18.47 -9.04
C PHE A 5 -9.48 -17.25 -9.89
N ARG A 6 -10.71 -16.80 -9.70
CA ARG A 6 -11.26 -15.56 -10.23
C ARG A 6 -11.52 -14.60 -9.08
N THR A 7 -10.96 -13.40 -9.18
CA THR A 7 -11.15 -12.31 -8.22
C THR A 7 -11.10 -10.96 -8.95
N TRP A 8 -11.40 -9.90 -8.24
CA TRP A 8 -11.13 -8.51 -8.59
C TRP A 8 -10.81 -7.73 -7.31
N ALA A 9 -10.09 -6.64 -7.46
CA ALA A 9 -9.65 -5.79 -6.36
C ALA A 9 -10.78 -4.82 -5.99
N SER A 10 -11.63 -5.16 -5.01
CA SER A 10 -12.82 -4.36 -4.68
C SER A 10 -12.49 -3.21 -3.73
N ASN A 11 -12.83 -1.99 -4.13
CA ASN A 11 -12.84 -0.82 -3.23
C ASN A 11 -14.20 -0.58 -2.56
N LYS A 12 -15.18 -1.47 -2.78
CA LYS A 12 -16.49 -1.45 -2.12
C LYS A 12 -16.55 -2.38 -0.92
N LYS A 13 -15.54 -3.22 -0.72
CA LYS A 13 -15.39 -4.12 0.43
C LYS A 13 -16.67 -4.92 0.68
N GLU A 14 -17.23 -4.86 1.89
CA GLU A 14 -18.43 -5.59 2.30
C GLU A 14 -19.70 -5.15 1.54
N ASP A 15 -19.69 -3.97 0.89
CA ASP A 15 -20.80 -3.46 0.12
C ASP A 15 -20.82 -3.93 -1.35
N ASP A 16 -19.78 -4.62 -1.80
CA ASP A 16 -19.68 -5.16 -3.17
C ASP A 16 -20.74 -6.24 -3.41
N LYS A 17 -21.65 -5.96 -4.36
CA LYS A 17 -22.79 -6.83 -4.68
C LYS A 17 -22.43 -8.03 -5.56
N CYS A 18 -21.20 -8.10 -6.06
CA CYS A 18 -20.78 -9.10 -7.01
C CYS A 18 -19.91 -10.21 -6.39
N LEU A 19 -19.53 -10.12 -5.10
CA LEU A 19 -18.58 -11.04 -4.46
C LEU A 19 -19.00 -12.52 -4.50
N GLU A 20 -20.29 -12.81 -4.65
CA GLU A 20 -20.77 -14.18 -4.85
C GLU A 20 -20.14 -14.85 -6.08
N HIS A 21 -19.79 -14.10 -7.13
CA HIS A 21 -19.21 -14.62 -8.36
C HIS A 21 -17.68 -14.80 -8.31
N ALA A 22 -17.01 -14.20 -7.33
CA ALA A 22 -15.59 -14.43 -7.12
C ALA A 22 -15.35 -15.83 -6.54
N THR A 23 -14.21 -16.44 -6.82
CA THR A 23 -13.75 -17.66 -6.12
C THR A 23 -12.68 -17.35 -5.08
N ALA A 24 -12.23 -16.09 -5.00
CA ALA A 24 -11.39 -15.54 -3.94
C ALA A 24 -11.88 -14.10 -3.68
N VAL A 25 -11.97 -13.69 -2.42
CA VAL A 25 -12.40 -12.34 -2.04
C VAL A 25 -11.17 -11.44 -1.95
N SER A 26 -11.21 -10.24 -2.52
CA SER A 26 -10.05 -9.35 -2.51
C SER A 26 -10.45 -7.89 -2.34
N PHE A 27 -9.88 -7.23 -1.34
CA PHE A 27 -10.22 -5.84 -1.01
C PHE A 27 -9.03 -4.90 -1.14
N ASN A 28 -9.32 -3.71 -1.67
CA ASN A 28 -8.41 -2.56 -1.66
C ASN A 28 -8.85 -1.61 -0.56
N SER A 29 -7.95 -1.32 0.37
CA SER A 29 -8.16 -0.29 1.37
C SER A 29 -6.84 0.31 1.81
N TYR A 30 -6.91 1.47 2.46
CA TYR A 30 -5.75 2.24 2.86
C TYR A 30 -5.94 2.80 4.27
N PRO A 31 -6.15 1.92 5.28
CA PRO A 31 -6.26 2.34 6.68
C PRO A 31 -4.98 3.05 7.12
N ALA A 32 -5.12 4.01 8.02
CA ALA A 32 -4.09 4.97 8.42
C ALA A 32 -3.64 5.92 7.30
N TRP A 33 -3.83 5.64 6.01
CA TRP A 33 -3.40 6.53 4.94
C TRP A 33 -4.53 7.43 4.42
N TYR A 34 -5.60 6.85 3.88
CA TYR A 34 -6.77 7.60 3.40
C TYR A 34 -7.88 7.69 4.45
N SER A 35 -8.23 6.57 5.08
CA SER A 35 -9.11 6.53 6.24
C SER A 35 -8.30 6.62 7.53
N GLU A 36 -8.89 7.23 8.57
CA GLU A 36 -8.30 7.26 9.92
C GLU A 36 -6.83 7.70 9.92
N LYS A 37 -6.54 8.75 9.14
CA LYS A 37 -5.18 9.22 8.84
C LYS A 37 -4.35 9.42 10.11
N GLN A 38 -3.13 8.87 10.13
CA GLN A 38 -2.20 8.85 11.28
C GLN A 38 -2.60 7.95 12.47
N ASP A 39 -3.68 7.18 12.38
CA ASP A 39 -3.97 6.13 13.38
C ASP A 39 -3.36 4.79 12.95
N LEU A 40 -2.17 4.47 13.48
CA LEU A 40 -1.46 3.21 13.21
C LEU A 40 -2.16 1.95 13.75
N SER A 41 -3.24 2.09 14.52
CA SER A 41 -4.07 0.95 14.93
C SER A 41 -5.20 0.64 13.93
N ALA A 42 -5.45 1.52 12.96
CA ALA A 42 -6.47 1.31 11.92
C ALA A 42 -6.20 0.08 11.03
N PRO A 43 -4.97 -0.21 10.54
CA PRO A 43 -4.69 -1.40 9.75
C PRO A 43 -5.11 -2.70 10.45
N ARG A 44 -4.75 -2.85 11.72
CA ARG A 44 -5.14 -4.01 12.53
C ARG A 44 -6.65 -4.11 12.68
N ARG A 45 -7.32 -3.01 13.02
CA ARG A 45 -8.79 -3.03 13.17
C ARG A 45 -9.48 -3.41 11.88
N GLU A 46 -9.14 -2.73 10.78
CA GLU A 46 -9.83 -2.90 9.51
C GLU A 46 -9.56 -4.28 8.90
N TRP A 47 -8.31 -4.70 8.77
CA TRP A 47 -7.99 -5.97 8.12
C TRP A 47 -8.46 -7.19 8.91
N THR A 48 -8.37 -7.17 10.24
CA THR A 48 -8.94 -8.25 11.08
C THR A 48 -10.46 -8.31 10.91
N ALA A 49 -11.14 -7.15 10.85
CA ALA A 49 -12.58 -7.11 10.66
C ALA A 49 -13.01 -7.62 9.28
N SER A 50 -12.31 -7.20 8.21
CA SER A 50 -12.60 -7.65 6.84
C SER A 50 -12.29 -9.14 6.65
N ALA A 51 -11.19 -9.66 7.21
CA ALA A 51 -10.88 -11.09 7.15
C ALA A 51 -11.95 -11.92 7.88
N ALA A 52 -12.34 -11.50 9.09
CA ALA A 52 -13.40 -12.17 9.83
C ALA A 52 -14.77 -12.07 9.12
N TRP A 53 -15.05 -10.95 8.44
CA TRP A 53 -16.26 -10.80 7.64
C TRP A 53 -16.25 -11.73 6.42
N ALA A 54 -15.13 -11.79 5.68
CA ALA A 54 -14.99 -12.65 4.51
C ALA A 54 -15.15 -14.12 4.91
N GLN A 55 -14.51 -14.55 6.00
CA GLN A 55 -14.64 -15.91 6.54
C GLN A 55 -16.09 -16.27 6.92
N ARG A 56 -16.84 -15.32 7.48
CA ARG A 56 -18.25 -15.57 7.87
C ARG A 56 -19.20 -15.64 6.66
N ASN A 57 -18.99 -14.82 5.64
CA ASN A 57 -19.92 -14.70 4.51
C ASN A 57 -19.54 -15.60 3.32
N PHE A 58 -18.27 -15.94 3.19
CA PHE A 58 -17.70 -16.74 2.11
C PHE A 58 -16.67 -17.75 2.65
N PRO A 59 -17.07 -18.69 3.53
CA PRO A 59 -16.15 -19.55 4.29
C PRO A 59 -15.21 -20.42 3.43
N ASP A 60 -15.62 -20.71 2.19
CA ASP A 60 -14.84 -21.52 1.24
C ASP A 60 -13.95 -20.69 0.29
N LYS A 61 -13.97 -19.35 0.40
CA LYS A 61 -13.21 -18.45 -0.48
C LYS A 61 -12.03 -17.84 0.29
N PRO A 62 -10.79 -17.97 -0.19
CA PRO A 62 -9.66 -17.29 0.42
C PRO A 62 -9.84 -15.77 0.33
N PHE A 63 -9.37 -15.05 1.36
CA PHE A 63 -9.40 -13.60 1.44
C PHE A 63 -8.03 -13.00 1.21
N PHE A 64 -7.94 -11.98 0.35
CA PHE A 64 -6.72 -11.26 0.04
C PHE A 64 -6.88 -9.77 0.31
N ILE A 65 -5.83 -9.16 0.85
CA ILE A 65 -5.64 -7.72 0.86
C ILE A 65 -5.01 -7.36 -0.49
N SER A 66 -5.80 -7.02 -1.51
CA SER A 66 -5.27 -6.84 -2.88
C SER A 66 -4.55 -5.52 -3.11
N GLU A 67 -4.80 -4.50 -2.28
CA GLU A 67 -4.00 -3.28 -2.21
C GLU A 67 -4.07 -2.70 -0.80
N THR A 68 -2.90 -2.34 -0.28
CA THR A 68 -2.75 -1.47 0.88
C THR A 68 -1.38 -0.78 0.86
N GLY A 69 -1.21 0.24 1.69
CA GLY A 69 0.06 0.91 1.90
C GLY A 69 -0.07 2.41 2.14
N ALA A 70 1.07 3.09 2.16
CA ALA A 70 1.15 4.52 2.42
C ALA A 70 2.10 5.20 1.46
N GLY A 71 1.89 6.51 1.28
CA GLY A 71 2.78 7.35 0.48
C GLY A 71 3.99 7.78 1.29
N GLY A 72 5.17 7.73 0.66
CA GLY A 72 6.41 8.24 1.24
C GLY A 72 7.23 8.97 0.18
N LEU A 73 7.55 10.24 0.44
CA LEU A 73 8.45 11.04 -0.41
C LEU A 73 9.88 10.67 -0.08
N TYR A 74 10.65 10.20 -1.06
CA TYR A 74 11.98 9.64 -0.86
C TYR A 74 12.93 10.64 -0.15
N GLU A 75 12.82 11.92 -0.49
CA GLU A 75 13.65 12.98 0.07
C GLU A 75 13.26 13.40 1.50
N TRP A 76 12.15 12.88 2.05
CA TRP A 76 11.67 13.16 3.40
C TRP A 76 12.06 12.06 4.39
N ALA A 77 13.26 11.52 4.21
CA ALA A 77 13.83 10.44 5.03
C ALA A 77 14.37 10.92 6.38
N THR A 78 14.77 12.19 6.50
CA THR A 78 15.44 12.75 7.68
C THR A 78 14.53 13.61 8.56
N ASN A 79 13.22 13.60 8.29
CA ASN A 79 12.25 14.31 9.12
C ASN A 79 12.25 13.73 10.55
N ALA A 80 12.29 14.61 11.56
CA ALA A 80 12.32 14.21 12.97
C ALA A 80 10.94 13.81 13.53
N THR A 81 9.88 13.95 12.72
CA THR A 81 8.51 13.66 13.10
C THR A 81 7.89 12.73 12.09
N ASP A 82 7.19 11.72 12.61
CA ASP A 82 6.55 10.67 11.83
C ASP A 82 5.21 11.19 11.34
N ALA A 83 5.28 12.01 10.29
CA ALA A 83 4.13 12.71 9.73
C ALA A 83 3.75 12.12 8.36
N TYR A 84 2.55 12.47 7.89
CA TYR A 84 2.07 12.15 6.55
C TYR A 84 3.13 12.49 5.48
N TRP A 85 3.32 11.58 4.50
CA TRP A 85 4.36 11.60 3.47
C TRP A 85 5.81 11.34 3.90
N THR A 86 6.15 11.31 5.19
CA THR A 86 7.51 10.94 5.62
C THR A 86 7.77 9.46 5.39
N LEU A 87 9.03 9.08 5.14
CA LEU A 87 9.39 7.67 4.92
C LEU A 87 9.19 6.81 6.17
N LYS A 88 9.40 7.39 7.36
CA LYS A 88 9.20 6.71 8.62
C LYS A 88 7.73 6.38 8.84
N TYR A 89 6.83 7.34 8.60
CA TYR A 89 5.39 7.09 8.66
C TYR A 89 4.92 6.07 7.59
N GLN A 90 5.45 6.17 6.37
CA GLN A 90 5.19 5.17 5.32
C GLN A 90 5.54 3.76 5.81
N GLN A 91 6.71 3.59 6.40
CA GLN A 91 7.16 2.31 6.93
C GLN A 91 6.22 1.80 8.02
N GLU A 92 5.81 2.64 8.98
CA GLU A 92 4.96 2.21 10.10
C GLU A 92 3.58 1.73 9.65
N VAL A 93 2.97 2.40 8.67
CA VAL A 93 1.69 1.94 8.09
C VAL A 93 1.87 0.60 7.38
N ILE A 94 2.90 0.47 6.53
CA ILE A 94 3.19 -0.77 5.81
C ILE A 94 3.52 -1.91 6.78
N ASP A 95 4.27 -1.64 7.84
CA ASP A 95 4.60 -2.62 8.87
C ASP A 95 3.33 -3.13 9.55
N ALA A 96 2.40 -2.23 9.90
CA ALA A 96 1.13 -2.58 10.51
C ALA A 96 0.20 -3.38 9.58
N ASP A 97 0.15 -3.03 8.30
CA ASP A 97 -0.59 -3.80 7.28
C ASP A 97 -0.04 -5.22 7.14
N VAL A 98 1.28 -5.34 6.98
CA VAL A 98 1.98 -6.62 6.77
C VAL A 98 1.90 -7.49 8.02
N ASP A 99 2.00 -6.92 9.23
CA ASP A 99 1.89 -7.68 10.47
C ASP A 99 0.53 -8.35 10.64
N VAL A 100 -0.55 -7.72 10.18
CA VAL A 100 -1.88 -8.34 10.22
C VAL A 100 -1.96 -9.47 9.22
N ALA A 101 -1.51 -9.25 7.98
CA ALA A 101 -1.54 -10.29 6.95
C ALA A 101 -0.72 -11.53 7.35
N LEU A 102 0.42 -11.33 8.03
CA LEU A 102 1.26 -12.44 8.52
C LEU A 102 0.69 -13.15 9.75
N ALA A 103 -0.11 -12.46 10.58
CA ALA A 103 -0.60 -13.01 11.85
C ALA A 103 -2.01 -13.61 11.77
N ASP A 104 -2.87 -13.16 10.85
CA ASP A 104 -4.25 -13.62 10.72
C ASP A 104 -4.37 -14.76 9.70
N SER A 105 -4.67 -15.97 10.17
CA SER A 105 -4.82 -17.15 9.31
C SER A 105 -6.02 -17.07 8.35
N ASN A 106 -6.92 -16.10 8.52
CA ASN A 106 -8.01 -15.86 7.57
C ASN A 106 -7.57 -14.95 6.41
N VAL A 107 -6.37 -14.38 6.46
CA VAL A 107 -5.76 -13.66 5.34
C VAL A 107 -4.87 -14.64 4.57
N SER A 108 -5.17 -14.85 3.30
CA SER A 108 -4.41 -15.75 2.40
C SER A 108 -3.25 -15.05 1.70
N GLY A 109 -3.26 -13.72 1.69
CA GLY A 109 -2.21 -12.92 1.09
C GLY A 109 -2.48 -11.43 1.14
N LEU A 110 -1.42 -10.68 0.88
CA LEU A 110 -1.45 -9.23 0.77
C LEU A 110 -0.73 -8.82 -0.52
N THR A 111 -1.12 -7.71 -1.12
CA THR A 111 -0.36 -7.06 -2.19
C THR A 111 -0.14 -5.61 -1.82
N LEU A 112 1.14 -5.23 -1.70
CA LEU A 112 1.48 -3.85 -1.42
C LEU A 112 1.19 -3.01 -2.65
N TRP A 113 0.50 -1.91 -2.44
CA TRP A 113 0.42 -0.83 -3.43
C TRP A 113 1.46 0.21 -3.06
N HIS A 114 2.62 0.24 -3.72
CA HIS A 114 3.03 -0.61 -4.85
C HIS A 114 4.55 -0.87 -4.86
N PHE A 115 5.07 -1.47 -5.92
CA PHE A 115 6.49 -1.84 -6.00
C PHE A 115 7.43 -0.63 -6.19
N PHE A 116 7.13 0.32 -7.07
CA PHE A 116 7.97 1.51 -7.34
C PHE A 116 7.17 2.72 -7.76
N ASP A 117 7.53 3.92 -7.28
CA ASP A 117 6.81 5.16 -7.59
C ASP A 117 6.66 5.35 -9.11
N PHE A 118 5.46 5.74 -9.54
CA PHE A 118 5.11 5.82 -10.95
C PHE A 118 4.29 7.07 -11.24
N LYS A 119 4.23 7.47 -12.51
CA LYS A 119 3.48 8.66 -12.96
C LYS A 119 1.98 8.46 -12.74
N GLY A 120 1.32 9.44 -12.12
CA GLY A 120 -0.13 9.45 -12.01
C GLY A 120 -0.83 9.66 -13.35
N ASN A 121 -2.17 9.69 -13.31
CA ASN A 121 -3.02 10.03 -14.45
C ASN A 121 -2.83 11.50 -14.90
N ASP A 122 -3.52 11.89 -15.97
CA ASP A 122 -3.43 13.25 -16.53
C ASP A 122 -3.77 14.34 -15.51
N GLU A 123 -4.74 14.10 -14.62
CA GLU A 123 -5.07 15.01 -13.51
C GLU A 123 -3.87 15.21 -12.58
N ALA A 124 -3.18 14.14 -12.19
CA ALA A 124 -1.96 14.24 -11.41
C ALA A 124 -0.86 15.00 -12.16
N GLN A 125 -0.77 14.86 -13.49
CA GLN A 125 0.27 15.53 -14.28
C GLN A 125 0.09 17.06 -14.31
N ILE A 126 -1.09 17.61 -14.00
CA ILE A 126 -1.32 19.06 -13.87
C ILE A 126 -0.41 19.67 -12.79
N CYS A 127 -0.04 18.88 -11.78
CA CYS A 127 0.87 19.31 -10.72
C CYS A 127 2.31 19.52 -11.17
N GLY A 128 2.66 19.05 -12.37
CA GLY A 128 4.00 19.06 -12.93
C GLY A 128 4.96 18.12 -12.19
N PRO A 129 6.18 17.94 -12.71
CA PRO A 129 7.22 17.21 -11.98
C PRO A 129 7.65 17.97 -10.72
N CYS A 130 8.33 17.30 -9.81
CA CYS A 130 9.05 17.99 -8.74
C CYS A 130 10.15 18.90 -9.33
N GLN A 131 10.61 19.88 -8.56
CA GLN A 131 11.80 20.65 -8.91
C GLN A 131 13.04 19.86 -8.51
N TYR A 132 13.75 19.31 -9.49
CA TYR A 132 14.95 18.52 -9.27
C TYR A 132 16.16 19.39 -8.90
N LEU A 133 17.01 18.86 -8.02
CA LEU A 133 18.30 19.47 -7.70
C LEU A 133 19.21 19.48 -8.95
N PRO A 134 19.80 20.64 -9.33
CA PRO A 134 20.68 20.71 -10.49
C PRO A 134 21.92 19.82 -10.35
N GLY A 135 22.25 19.06 -11.38
CA GLY A 135 23.48 18.27 -11.44
C GLY A 135 23.54 17.01 -10.55
N VAL A 136 22.42 16.61 -9.92
CA VAL A 136 22.36 15.41 -9.06
C VAL A 136 21.86 14.19 -9.84
N GLN A 137 22.54 13.05 -9.69
CA GLN A 137 22.15 11.75 -10.27
C GLN A 137 22.19 10.63 -9.22
N PRO A 138 21.18 9.74 -9.13
CA PRO A 138 19.90 9.83 -9.85
C PRO A 138 19.13 11.11 -9.45
N PRO A 139 18.19 11.59 -10.30
CA PRO A 139 17.49 12.84 -10.04
C PRO A 139 16.84 12.85 -8.67
N THR A 140 17.10 13.90 -7.91
CA THR A 140 16.64 14.06 -6.53
C THR A 140 15.75 15.29 -6.45
N CYS A 141 14.55 15.13 -5.90
CA CYS A 141 13.60 16.23 -5.79
C CYS A 141 14.03 17.21 -4.69
N GLY A 142 14.27 18.47 -5.04
CA GLY A 142 14.51 19.53 -4.06
C GLY A 142 13.22 20.12 -3.49
N TRP A 143 12.15 20.13 -4.29
CA TRP A 143 10.86 20.67 -3.88
C TRP A 143 9.70 20.02 -4.64
N TYR A 144 8.60 19.77 -3.91
CA TYR A 144 7.34 19.27 -4.46
C TYR A 144 6.27 20.36 -4.39
N ASN A 145 5.46 20.48 -5.45
CA ASN A 145 4.23 21.26 -5.36
C ASN A 145 3.21 20.52 -4.50
N MET A 146 2.99 21.03 -3.29
CA MET A 146 2.06 20.48 -2.29
C MET A 146 0.78 21.32 -2.16
N SER A 147 0.48 22.21 -3.11
CA SER A 147 -0.69 23.10 -3.01
C SER A 147 -1.97 22.46 -3.58
N GLY A 148 -3.08 22.60 -2.85
CA GLY A 148 -4.39 22.14 -3.30
C GLY A 148 -4.40 20.64 -3.61
N HIS A 149 -4.98 20.25 -4.75
CA HIS A 149 -5.06 18.84 -5.13
C HIS A 149 -3.70 18.15 -5.33
N CYS A 150 -2.61 18.92 -5.52
CA CYS A 150 -1.28 18.38 -5.73
C CYS A 150 -0.67 17.71 -4.50
N GLU A 151 -1.17 18.01 -3.30
CA GLU A 151 -0.78 17.27 -2.10
C GLU A 151 -1.14 15.78 -2.15
N ASN A 152 -2.07 15.37 -3.04
CA ASN A 152 -2.47 13.98 -3.24
C ASN A 152 -1.56 13.23 -4.20
N ARG A 153 -0.87 13.95 -5.11
CA ARG A 153 0.05 13.42 -6.11
C ARG A 153 1.25 14.36 -6.28
N PRO A 154 2.11 14.49 -5.24
CA PRO A 154 3.28 15.36 -5.31
C PRO A 154 4.12 15.03 -6.55
N GLY A 155 4.53 16.05 -7.31
CA GLY A 155 5.32 15.86 -8.54
C GLY A 155 4.61 15.04 -9.64
N GLY A 156 3.28 14.92 -9.59
CA GLY A 156 2.50 14.12 -10.53
C GLY A 156 2.74 12.62 -10.40
N LEU A 157 3.19 12.14 -9.25
CA LEU A 157 3.56 10.75 -9.02
C LEU A 157 2.66 10.10 -7.96
N ASN A 158 2.50 8.79 -8.06
CA ASN A 158 2.01 7.96 -6.97
C ASN A 158 3.22 7.48 -6.13
N HIS A 159 3.40 8.11 -4.97
CA HIS A 159 4.54 7.90 -4.09
C HIS A 159 4.40 6.74 -3.08
N LYS A 160 3.50 5.78 -3.34
CA LYS A 160 3.29 4.63 -2.45
C LYS A 160 4.25 3.46 -2.68
N GLY A 161 5.23 3.63 -3.57
CA GLY A 161 6.21 2.59 -3.84
C GLY A 161 7.07 2.32 -2.61
N VAL A 162 7.46 1.07 -2.42
CA VAL A 162 8.61 0.73 -1.54
C VAL A 162 9.94 1.11 -2.19
N LEU A 163 9.94 1.33 -3.51
CA LEU A 163 11.00 1.96 -4.27
C LEU A 163 10.55 3.31 -4.82
N ASP A 164 11.48 4.24 -5.04
CA ASP A 164 11.20 5.47 -5.78
C ASP A 164 11.22 5.24 -7.31
N PRO A 165 11.00 6.27 -8.16
CA PRO A 165 10.97 6.08 -9.63
C PRO A 165 12.30 5.58 -10.20
N TYR A 166 13.40 5.84 -9.50
CA TYR A 166 14.76 5.46 -9.87
C TYR A 166 15.24 4.16 -9.18
N ARG A 167 14.32 3.42 -8.57
CA ARG A 167 14.57 2.14 -7.88
C ARG A 167 15.47 2.27 -6.66
N ARG A 168 15.60 3.47 -6.10
CA ARG A 168 16.18 3.69 -4.78
C ARG A 168 15.23 3.13 -3.72
N LYS A 169 15.78 2.37 -2.77
CA LYS A 169 15.01 1.69 -1.72
C LYS A 169 14.55 2.69 -0.66
N LYS A 170 13.26 2.70 -0.35
CA LYS A 170 12.73 3.32 0.86
C LYS A 170 12.91 2.34 2.04
N PRO A 171 12.88 2.82 3.31
CA PRO A 171 13.01 1.97 4.49
C PRO A 171 12.03 0.77 4.49
N SER A 172 10.81 0.98 4.02
CA SER A 172 9.78 -0.04 3.88
C SER A 172 10.19 -1.23 3.01
N PHE A 173 11.03 -1.04 1.99
CA PHE A 173 11.52 -2.15 1.16
C PHE A 173 12.28 -3.19 1.99
N SER A 174 13.22 -2.73 2.81
CA SER A 174 14.05 -3.62 3.63
C SER A 174 13.24 -4.23 4.77
N ALA A 175 12.34 -3.46 5.39
CA ALA A 175 11.46 -3.94 6.46
C ALA A 175 10.56 -5.09 5.97
N VAL A 176 9.90 -4.89 4.83
CA VAL A 176 9.04 -5.90 4.20
C VAL A 176 9.84 -7.13 3.80
N ALA A 177 11.00 -6.95 3.14
CA ALA A 177 11.86 -8.06 2.74
C ALA A 177 12.32 -8.91 3.93
N GLN A 178 12.65 -8.27 5.07
CA GLN A 178 13.01 -8.96 6.30
C GLN A 178 11.86 -9.80 6.84
N LYS A 179 10.64 -9.24 6.89
CA LYS A 179 9.45 -9.96 7.35
C LYS A 179 9.16 -11.20 6.49
N TYR A 180 9.37 -11.12 5.17
CA TYR A 180 9.16 -12.26 4.27
C TYR A 180 10.26 -13.30 4.35
N GLY A 181 11.52 -12.87 4.48
CA GLY A 181 12.65 -13.80 4.63
C GLY A 181 12.59 -14.65 5.91
N GLN A 182 11.81 -14.24 6.90
CA GLN A 182 11.59 -14.98 8.15
C GLN A 182 10.46 -16.02 8.06
N GLN A 183 9.65 -16.01 6.99
CA GLN A 183 8.56 -16.97 6.83
C GLN A 183 9.09 -18.28 6.22
N SER A 184 9.06 -19.37 7.00
CA SER A 184 9.28 -20.72 6.48
C SER A 184 8.06 -21.13 5.66
N THR A 185 8.19 -21.11 4.33
CA THR A 185 7.28 -21.65 3.30
C THR A 185 6.05 -22.42 3.84
N GLY A 186 4.85 -21.83 3.78
CA GLY A 186 3.65 -22.57 4.17
C GLY A 186 2.29 -21.92 3.88
N HIS A 187 2.05 -20.66 4.31
CA HIS A 187 0.65 -20.23 4.48
C HIS A 187 0.26 -18.85 3.95
N LEU A 188 1.20 -18.01 3.50
CA LEU A 188 0.86 -16.67 3.00
C LEU A 188 1.63 -16.33 1.71
N TYR A 189 0.90 -15.89 0.68
CA TYR A 189 1.49 -15.31 -0.53
C TYR A 189 1.36 -13.80 -0.46
N ILE A 190 2.47 -13.10 -0.34
CA ILE A 190 2.48 -11.65 -0.55
C ILE A 190 3.07 -11.36 -1.92
N ILE A 191 2.25 -10.80 -2.80
CA ILE A 191 2.58 -10.49 -4.21
C ILE A 191 2.86 -9.00 -4.33
#